data_AF-A0A967TDK4-F1
#
_entry.id   AF-A0A967TDK4-F1
#
_cell.length_a   1.000
_cell.length_b   1.000
_cell.length_c   1.000
_cell.angle_alpha   90.00
_cell.angle_beta   90.00
_cell.angle_gamma   90.00
#
_symmetry.space_group_name_H-M   'P 1'
#
loop_
_entity.id
_entity.type
_entity.pdbx_description
1 polymer ?
#
loop_
_entity_poly.entity_id
_entity_poly.type
_entity_poly.pdbx_seq_one_letter_code
_entity_poly.pdbx_strand_id
1 'polypeptide(L)' 'VDGAKRYGVVIAKDGSVDQGATEKLREKMRGGRGDVGLFSFGGTIDEIKARSLDETHLPAPESPHA' A
#
# COMPACT_ATOMS: atom_id res chain seq x y z
N VAL A 1 -4.73 -12.68 -16.45
CA VAL A 1 -3.40 -12.05 -16.68
C VAL A 1 -3.30 -10.64 -16.11
N ASP A 2 -4.35 -9.81 -16.18
CA ASP A 2 -4.27 -8.41 -15.74
C ASP A 2 -3.88 -8.20 -14.27
N GLY A 3 -4.12 -9.18 -13.39
CA GLY A 3 -3.62 -9.14 -12.01
C GLY A 3 -2.11 -8.96 -11.93
N ALA A 4 -1.33 -9.60 -12.81
CA ALA A 4 0.14 -9.51 -12.81
C ALA A 4 0.63 -8.07 -13.10
N LYS A 5 -0.08 -7.33 -13.96
CA LYS A 5 0.28 -5.95 -14.31
C LYS A 5 0.19 -5.02 -13.11
N ARG A 6 -0.71 -5.29 -12.14
CA ARG A 6 -0.82 -4.50 -10.89
C ARG A 6 0.43 -4.65 -10.01
N TYR A 7 1.12 -5.77 -10.11
CA TYR A 7 2.41 -6.01 -9.45
C TYR A 7 3.60 -5.60 -10.32
N GLY A 8 3.35 -4.92 -11.44
CA GLY A 8 4.40 -4.54 -12.37
C GLY A 8 5.04 -5.73 -13.07
N VAL A 9 4.28 -6.77 -13.40
CA VAL A 9 4.73 -7.96 -14.13
C VAL A 9 3.87 -8.15 -15.38
N VAL A 10 4.51 -8.46 -16.51
CA VAL A 10 3.84 -8.78 -17.77
C VAL A 10 4.05 -10.26 -18.07
N ILE A 11 2.94 -10.98 -18.29
CA ILE A 11 2.95 -12.40 -18.66
C ILE A 11 2.66 -12.49 -20.16
N ALA A 12 3.51 -13.20 -20.88
CA ALA A 12 3.39 -13.48 -22.29
C ALA A 12 2.26 -14.49 -22.58
N LYS A 13 1.90 -14.66 -23.86
CA LYS A 13 0.80 -15.54 -24.27
C LYS A 13 1.04 -17.02 -23.92
N ASP A 14 2.31 -17.42 -23.81
CA ASP A 14 2.74 -18.76 -23.41
C ASP A 14 2.77 -18.97 -21.89
N GLY A 15 2.39 -17.96 -21.11
CA GLY A 15 2.40 -18.00 -19.64
C GLY A 15 3.76 -17.69 -19.01
N SER A 16 4.80 -17.44 -19.80
CA SER A 16 6.11 -17.01 -19.30
C SER A 16 6.11 -15.54 -18.90
N VAL A 17 7.11 -15.11 -18.12
CA VAL A 17 7.31 -13.70 -17.81
C VAL A 17 7.99 -13.01 -18.98
N ASP A 18 7.36 -11.98 -19.53
CA ASP A 18 7.99 -11.08 -20.49
C ASP A 18 8.88 -10.09 -19.71
N GLN A 19 10.19 -10.36 -19.68
CA GLN A 19 11.14 -9.54 -18.93
C GLN A 19 11.21 -8.10 -19.46
N GLY A 20 11.28 -7.91 -20.78
CA GLY A 20 11.42 -6.58 -21.39
C GLY A 20 10.16 -5.72 -21.18
N ALA A 21 8.97 -6.30 -21.30
CA ALA A 21 7.73 -5.59 -20.99
C ALA A 21 7.58 -5.32 -19.48
N THR A 22 8.06 -6.23 -18.63
CA THR A 22 8.08 -6.08 -17.18
C THR A 22 8.99 -4.92 -16.74
N GLU A 23 10.19 -4.82 -17.30
CA GLU A 23 11.12 -3.71 -17.01
C GLU A 23 10.52 -2.36 -17.40
N LYS A 24 9.99 -2.25 -18.63
CA LYS A 24 9.31 -1.04 -19.11
C LYS A 24 8.12 -0.64 -18.23
N LEU A 25 7.32 -1.63 -17.80
CA LEU A 25 6.19 -1.37 -16.93
C LEU A 25 6.64 -0.85 -15.56
N ARG A 26 7.71 -1.43 -14.98
CA ARG A 26 8.27 -0.99 -13.71
C ARG A 26 8.90 0.39 -13.79
N GLU A 27 9.57 0.74 -14.89
CA GLU A 27 10.05 2.10 -15.14
C GLU A 27 8.90 3.10 -15.16
N LYS A 28 7.83 2.80 -15.90
CA LYS A 28 6.63 3.64 -15.94
C LYS A 28 6.00 3.80 -14.55
N MET A 29 5.88 2.72 -13.79
CA MET A 29 5.33 2.76 -12.42
C MET A 29 6.19 3.56 -11.46
N ARG A 30 7.53 3.45 -11.55
CA ARG A 30 8.45 4.27 -10.76
C ARG A 30 8.32 5.75 -11.10
N GLY A 31 8.29 6.10 -12.39
CA GLY A 31 8.13 7.50 -12.82
C GLY A 31 6.77 8.09 -12.44
N GLY A 32 5.71 7.28 -12.38
CA GLY A 32 4.37 7.71 -11.98
C GLY A 32 4.12 7.73 -10.48
N ARG A 33 5.06 7.27 -9.64
CA ARG A 33 4.86 7.14 -8.18
C ARG A 33 4.69 8.50 -7.47
N GLY A 34 5.20 9.57 -8.06
CA GLY A 34 5.19 10.91 -7.45
C GLY A 34 6.08 11.00 -6.20
N ASP A 35 5.98 12.12 -5.48
CA ASP A 35 6.72 12.34 -4.24
C ASP A 35 6.20 11.44 -3.11
N VAL A 36 7.12 10.81 -2.39
CA VAL A 36 6.79 10.00 -1.21
C VAL A 36 6.79 10.92 0.00
N GLY A 37 5.60 11.24 0.49
CA GLY A 37 5.44 12.01 1.72
C GLY A 37 6.01 11.26 2.94
N LEU A 38 6.41 12.01 3.96
CA LEU A 38 6.75 11.43 5.25
C LEU A 38 5.50 10.74 5.83
N PHE A 39 5.64 9.50 6.29
CA PHE A 39 4.55 8.77 6.89
C PHE A 39 4.05 9.51 8.14
N SER A 40 2.76 9.85 8.17
CA SER A 40 2.12 10.46 9.34
C SER A 40 1.58 9.37 10.25
N PHE A 41 2.13 9.27 11.46
CA PHE A 41 1.65 8.35 12.48
C PHE A 41 0.38 8.84 13.19
N GLY A 42 -0.11 10.05 12.89
CA GLY A 42 -1.38 10.60 13.41
C GLY A 42 -1.36 11.11 14.86
N GLY A 43 -0.36 10.75 15.66
CA GLY A 43 -0.18 11.20 17.05
C GLY A 43 0.39 10.12 17.97
N THR A 44 0.32 10.36 19.28
CA THR A 44 0.57 9.32 20.30
C THR A 44 -0.58 8.31 20.34
N ILE A 45 -0.34 7.14 20.94
CA ILE A 45 -1.38 6.11 21.08
C ILE A 45 -2.59 6.64 21.87
N ASP A 46 -2.36 7.43 22.92
CA ASP A 46 -3.43 7.97 23.75
C ASP A 46 -4.30 8.98 22.99
N GLU A 47 -3.69 9.85 22.18
CA GLU A 47 -4.41 10.79 21.31
C GLU A 47 -5.23 10.04 20.24
N ILE A 48 -4.66 8.99 19.64
CA ILE A 48 -5.36 8.17 18.65
C ILE A 48 -6.55 7.45 19.30
N LYS A 49 -6.36 6.85 20.47
CA LYS A 49 -7.43 6.19 21.23
C LYS A 49 -8.55 7.17 21.60
N ALA A 50 -8.20 8.40 21.99
CA ALA A 50 -9.17 9.43 22.35
C ALA A 50 -10.09 9.81 21.16
N ARG A 51 -9.59 9.78 19.92
CA ARG A 51 -10.36 10.11 18.71
C ARG A 51 -11.07 8.93 18.05
N SER A 52 -10.77 7.68 18.44
CA SER A 52 -11.28 6.45 17.80
C SER A 52 -12.80 6.44 17.61
N LEU A 53 -13.56 6.80 18.65
CA LEU A 53 -15.01 6.76 18.60
C LEU A 53 -15.58 7.79 17.63
N ASP A 54 -15.02 9.00 17.60
CA ASP A 54 -15.45 10.10 16.73
C ASP A 54 -15.09 9.83 15.26
N GLU A 55 -13.87 9.33 15.00
CA GLU A 55 -13.38 9.11 13.63
C GLU A 55 -13.90 7.82 12.98
N THR A 56 -14.09 6.76 13.77
CA THR A 56 -14.37 5.41 13.23
C THR A 56 -15.72 4.84 13.65
N HIS A 57 -16.42 5.48 14.61
CA HIS A 57 -17.61 4.93 15.27
C HIS A 57 -17.36 3.64 16.05
N LEU A 58 -16.09 3.31 16.34
CA LEU A 58 -15.69 2.15 17.13
C LEU A 58 -15.01 2.61 18.44
N PRO A 59 -15.33 1.98 19.58
CA PRO A 59 -14.64 2.27 20.83
C PRO A 59 -13.15 1.98 20.69
N ALA A 60 -12.33 2.71 21.45
CA ALA A 60 -10.89 2.52 21.44
C ALA A 60 -10.51 1.10 21.87
N PRO A 61 -9.50 0.47 21.24
CA PRO A 61 -9.04 -0.85 21.64
C PRO A 61 -8.38 -0.83 23.03
N GLU A 62 -8.64 -1.89 23.80
CA GLU A 62 -7.97 -2.11 25.07
C GLU A 62 -6.50 -2.48 24.85
N SER A 63 -5.63 -2.00 25.75
CA SER A 63 -4.23 -2.40 25.73
C SER A 63 -4.12 -3.86 26.16
N PRO A 64 -3.16 -4.64 25.61
CA PRO A 64 -2.91 -6.00 26.06
C PRO A 64 -2.67 -6.05 27.57
N HIS A 65 -3.26 -7.05 28.23
CA HIS A 65 -2.96 -7.34 29.62
C HIS A 65 -1.62 -8.08 29.72
N ALA A 66 -0.91 -7.87 30.83
CA ALA A 66 0.34 -8.57 31.15
C ALA A 66 0.08 -10.01 31.59
#